data_AF-A0A7X4AM62-F1
#
_entry.id   AF-A0A7X4AM62-F1
#
_cell.length_a   1.000
_cell.length_b   1.000
_cell.length_c   1.000
_cell.angle_alpha   90.00
_cell.angle_beta   90.00
_cell.angle_gamma   90.00
#
_symmetry.space_group_name_H-M   'P 1'
#
loop_
_entity.id
_entity.type
_entity.pdbx_description
1 polymer ?
#
loop_
_entity_poly.entity_id
_entity_poly.type
_entity_poly.pdbx_seq_one_letter_code
_entity_poly.pdbx_strand_id
1 'polypeptide(L)'
;MIASPRTVPLAAVLALTAALALSAEPNIKDSWHQWRGPHNNGVAEGDAPLHFSGTENVKWKINIPGKGNSTPVIWGDTIFLTTAVPTETTPQA
;
A
#
# COMPACT_ATOMS: atom_id res chain seq x y z
N MET A 1 21.49 -1.65 51.74
CA MET A 1 21.01 -2.73 50.83
C MET A 1 21.02 -2.18 49.41
N ILE A 2 21.97 -2.61 48.58
CA ILE A 2 22.03 -2.22 47.16
C ILE A 2 21.49 -3.43 46.38
N ALA A 3 20.37 -3.26 45.69
CA ALA A 3 19.76 -4.32 44.89
C ALA A 3 20.63 -4.62 43.66
N SER A 4 20.96 -5.89 43.45
CA SER A 4 21.75 -6.33 42.29
C SER A 4 21.01 -6.02 40.98
N PRO A 5 21.72 -5.60 39.90
CA PRO A 5 21.09 -5.32 38.62
C PRO A 5 20.53 -6.61 38.03
N ARG A 6 19.25 -6.59 37.64
CA ARG A 6 18.62 -7.72 36.95
C ARG A 6 19.11 -7.74 35.51
N THR A 7 20.03 -8.66 35.19
CA THR A 7 20.43 -8.92 33.81
C THR A 7 19.30 -9.64 33.08
N VAL A 8 18.79 -9.05 32.01
CA VAL A 8 17.83 -9.72 31.11
C VAL A 8 18.61 -10.77 30.30
N PRO A 9 18.19 -12.05 30.30
CA PRO A 9 18.90 -13.08 29.56
C PRO A 9 18.82 -12.82 28.06
N LEU A 10 19.93 -13.00 27.35
CA LEU A 10 20.02 -12.82 25.89
C LEU A 10 18.93 -13.60 25.13
N ALA A 11 18.55 -14.78 25.62
CA ALA A 11 17.46 -15.57 25.08
C ALA A 11 16.09 -14.88 25.14
N ALA A 12 15.81 -14.10 26.21
CA ALA A 12 14.58 -13.32 26.30
C ALA A 12 14.57 -12.12 25.34
N VAL A 13 15.74 -11.49 25.13
CA VAL A 13 15.89 -10.43 24.12
C VAL A 13 15.68 -11.00 22.72
N LEU A 14 16.31 -12.14 22.39
CA LEU A 14 16.14 -12.84 21.11
C LEU A 14 14.70 -13.28 20.87
N ALA A 15 14.05 -13.88 21.88
CA ALA A 15 12.66 -14.31 21.79
C ALA A 15 11.72 -13.12 21.56
N LEU A 16 11.95 -11.99 22.25
CA LEU A 16 11.17 -10.78 22.04
C LEU A 16 11.38 -10.21 20.63
N THR A 17 12.62 -10.13 20.15
CA THR A 17 12.90 -9.65 18.79
C THR A 17 12.28 -10.54 17.71
N ALA A 18 12.28 -11.86 17.90
CA ALA A 18 11.63 -12.79 16.99
C ALA A 18 10.10 -12.64 16.99
N ALA A 19 9.49 -12.42 18.16
CA ALA A 19 8.06 -12.18 18.29
C ALA A 19 7.60 -10.88 17.61
N LEU A 20 8.38 -9.79 17.72
CA LEU A 20 8.08 -8.56 16.99
C LEU A 20 8.21 -8.73 15.46
N ALA A 21 9.21 -9.49 14.99
CA ALA A 21 9.39 -9.74 13.56
C ALA A 21 8.21 -10.52 12.94
N LEU A 22 7.60 -11.45 13.69
CA LEU A 22 6.44 -12.22 13.24
C LEU A 22 5.13 -11.42 13.18
N SER A 23 5.08 -10.23 13.79
CA SER A 23 3.88 -9.38 13.81
C SER A 23 3.76 -8.46 12.59
N ALA A 24 4.82 -8.35 11.79
CA ALA A 24 4.85 -7.53 10.59
C ALA A 24 4.46 -8.35 9.36
N GLU A 25 3.23 -8.88 9.32
CA GLU A 25 2.72 -9.39 8.06
C GLU A 25 2.26 -8.21 7.20
N PRO A 26 2.77 -8.06 5.96
CA PRO A 26 2.20 -7.08 5.05
C PRO A 26 0.71 -7.40 4.88
N ASN A 27 -0.17 -6.40 5.00
CA ASN A 27 -1.60 -6.57 4.76
C ASN A 27 -1.85 -6.81 3.26
N ILE A 28 -1.53 -8.01 2.79
CA ILE A 28 -1.70 -8.45 1.41
C ILE A 28 -3.14 -8.90 1.17
N LYS A 29 -3.88 -9.27 2.23
CA LYS A 29 -5.24 -9.81 2.12
C LYS A 29 -6.19 -8.88 1.35
N ASP A 30 -5.99 -7.57 1.50
CA ASP A 30 -6.84 -6.56 0.88
C ASP A 30 -6.21 -5.90 -0.37
N SER A 31 -5.13 -6.48 -0.92
CA SER A 31 -4.39 -5.87 -2.03
C SER A 31 -5.04 -6.07 -3.39
N TRP A 32 -5.30 -4.97 -4.12
CA TRP A 32 -5.75 -4.99 -5.52
C TRP A 32 -4.57 -5.03 -6.50
N HIS A 33 -3.85 -6.15 -6.53
CA HIS A 33 -2.52 -6.24 -7.14
C HIS A 33 -2.49 -6.40 -8.67
N GLN A 34 -3.63 -6.58 -9.32
CA GLN A 34 -3.71 -6.81 -10.77
C GLN A 34 -4.97 -6.20 -11.39
N TRP A 35 -5.02 -6.19 -12.72
CA TRP A 35 -6.22 -5.76 -13.45
C TRP A 35 -7.43 -6.58 -13.00
N ARG A 36 -8.51 -5.89 -12.61
CA ARG A 36 -9.73 -6.49 -12.06
C ARG A 36 -9.58 -7.22 -10.71
N GLY A 37 -8.48 -6.97 -9.99
CA GLY A 37 -8.34 -7.33 -8.59
C GLY A 37 -7.98 -8.80 -8.33
N PRO A 38 -7.99 -9.24 -7.06
CA PRO A 38 -7.52 -10.57 -6.64
C PRO A 38 -8.19 -11.73 -7.37
N HIS A 39 -9.46 -11.54 -7.76
CA HIS A 39 -10.30 -12.57 -8.38
C HIS A 39 -10.57 -12.34 -9.87
N ASN A 40 -9.90 -11.35 -10.50
CA ASN A 40 -10.06 -10.99 -11.92
C ASN A 40 -11.50 -10.65 -12.35
N ASN A 41 -12.38 -10.31 -11.40
CA ASN A 41 -13.80 -10.06 -11.65
C ASN A 41 -14.18 -8.57 -11.53
N GLY A 42 -13.28 -7.72 -11.03
CA GLY A 42 -13.52 -6.28 -10.87
C GLY A 42 -14.45 -5.95 -9.70
N VAL A 43 -14.62 -6.86 -8.74
CA VAL A 43 -15.48 -6.67 -7.57
C VAL A 43 -14.63 -6.51 -6.31
N ALA A 44 -14.89 -5.43 -5.55
CA ALA A 44 -14.35 -5.23 -4.21
C ALA A 44 -15.39 -5.64 -3.16
N GLU A 45 -14.94 -6.05 -1.99
CA GLU A 45 -15.80 -6.34 -0.84
C GLU A 45 -15.91 -5.10 0.07
N GLY A 46 -17.07 -4.95 0.73
CA GLY A 46 -17.33 -3.88 1.69
C GLY A 46 -18.19 -2.74 1.17
N ASP A 47 -18.44 -1.76 2.03
CA ASP A 47 -19.27 -0.60 1.73
C ASP A 47 -18.47 0.47 0.97
N ALA A 48 -19.00 0.92 -0.16
CA ALA A 48 -18.45 2.02 -0.94
C ALA A 48 -19.39 3.22 -0.94
N PRO A 49 -18.88 4.46 -0.85
CA PRO A 49 -19.72 5.64 -0.94
C PRO A 49 -20.38 5.73 -2.32
N LEU A 50 -21.69 6.05 -2.32
CA LEU A 50 -22.51 6.11 -3.54
C LEU A 50 -22.42 7.46 -4.27
N HIS A 51 -21.87 8.47 -3.61
CA HIS A 51 -21.73 9.82 -4.13
C HIS A 51 -20.27 10.25 -4.09
N PHE A 52 -19.80 10.92 -5.13
CA PHE A 52 -18.45 11.46 -5.21
C PHE A 52 -18.47 12.80 -5.95
N SER A 53 -17.59 13.71 -5.56
CA SER A 53 -17.33 14.93 -6.30
C SER A 53 -15.84 15.30 -6.23
N GLY A 54 -15.47 16.50 -6.69
CA GLY A 54 -14.10 17.00 -6.52
C GLY A 54 -13.68 17.20 -5.06
N THR A 55 -14.66 17.23 -4.14
CA THR A 55 -14.45 17.48 -2.70
C THR A 55 -15.22 16.51 -1.79
N GLU A 56 -16.28 15.86 -2.29
CA GLU A 56 -17.10 14.93 -1.51
C GLU A 56 -16.55 13.51 -1.61
N ASN A 57 -16.44 12.83 -0.45
CA ASN A 57 -15.91 11.47 -0.32
C ASN A 57 -14.48 11.28 -0.89
N VAL A 58 -13.72 12.39 -1.01
CA VAL A 58 -12.30 12.39 -1.44
C VAL A 58 -11.40 12.51 -0.21
N LYS A 59 -10.57 11.49 0.05
CA LYS A 59 -9.56 11.55 1.13
C LYS A 59 -8.38 12.44 0.78
N TRP A 60 -7.92 12.37 -0.46
CA TRP A 60 -6.79 13.16 -0.97
C TRP A 60 -6.82 13.22 -2.49
N LYS A 61 -6.10 14.20 -3.04
CA LYS A 61 -5.87 14.36 -4.48
C LYS A 61 -4.46 14.88 -4.70
N ILE A 62 -3.79 14.36 -5.72
CA ILE A 62 -2.44 14.79 -6.11
C ILE A 62 -2.37 14.95 -7.62
N ASN A 63 -1.56 15.91 -8.07
CA ASN A 63 -1.22 16.04 -9.49
C ASN A 63 -0.20 14.96 -9.87
N ILE A 64 -0.45 14.28 -10.99
CA ILE A 64 0.47 13.30 -11.57
C ILE A 64 1.12 13.88 -12.83
N PRO A 65 2.37 13.50 -13.16
CA PRO A 65 3.00 13.92 -14.40
C PRO A 65 2.35 13.23 -15.61
N GLY A 66 2.29 13.93 -16.74
CA GLY A 66 1.80 13.36 -17.99
C GLY A 66 0.30 13.02 -17.98
N LYS A 67 -0.08 12.01 -18.77
CA LYS A 67 -1.47 11.53 -18.91
C LYS A 67 -1.63 10.14 -18.29
N GLY A 68 -2.60 9.97 -17.40
CA GLY A 68 -2.93 8.66 -16.80
C GLY A 68 -4.02 7.94 -17.59
N ASN A 69 -3.70 6.77 -18.15
CA ASN A 69 -4.68 5.87 -18.80
C ASN A 69 -4.68 4.46 -18.19
N SER A 70 -3.77 4.17 -17.26
CA SER A 70 -3.67 2.85 -16.62
C SER A 70 -4.70 2.69 -15.51
N THR A 71 -5.07 1.44 -15.23
CA THR A 71 -5.74 1.09 -13.97
C THR A 71 -4.67 1.00 -12.86
N PRO A 72 -4.77 1.81 -11.78
CA PRO A 72 -3.85 1.68 -10.64
C PRO A 72 -3.98 0.30 -9.98
N VAL A 73 -2.90 -0.16 -9.36
CA VAL A 73 -2.89 -1.35 -8.50
C VAL A 73 -2.49 -0.96 -7.08
N ILE A 74 -3.01 -1.71 -6.11
CA ILE A 74 -2.81 -1.47 -4.67
C ILE A 74 -2.09 -2.68 -4.09
N TRP A 75 -0.99 -2.45 -3.37
CA TRP A 75 -0.26 -3.48 -2.63
C TRP A 75 0.00 -2.98 -1.21
N GLY A 76 -0.71 -3.56 -0.23
CA GLY A 76 -0.79 -3.02 1.12
C GLY A 76 -1.20 -1.55 1.09
N ASP A 77 -0.38 -0.69 1.70
CA ASP A 77 -0.62 0.76 1.78
C ASP A 77 -0.05 1.56 0.59
N THR A 78 0.42 0.88 -0.47
CA THR A 78 1.08 1.53 -1.62
C THR A 78 0.22 1.43 -2.87
N ILE A 79 0.11 2.57 -3.59
CA ILE A 79 -0.54 2.65 -4.91
C ILE A 79 0.55 2.73 -5.98
N PHE A 80 0.46 1.84 -6.97
CA PHE A 80 1.28 1.89 -8.18
C PHE A 80 0.42 2.33 -9.36
N LEU A 81 0.91 3.32 -10.11
CA LEU A 81 0.24 3.90 -11.27
C LEU A 81 1.28 4.21 -12.35
N THR A 82 0.95 3.96 -13.61
CA THR A 82 1.79 4.35 -14.74
C THR A 82 1.17 5.52 -15.48
N THR A 83 2.04 6.40 -16.00
CA THR A 83 1.62 7.64 -16.67
C THR A 83 2.41 7.83 -17.95
N ALA A 84 1.75 8.29 -19.01
CA ALA A 84 2.40 8.67 -20.25
C ALA A 84 2.95 10.09 -20.13
N VAL A 85 4.25 10.20 -19.86
CA VAL A 85 4.97 11.48 -19.82
C VAL A 85 5.48 11.81 -21.22
N PRO A 86 5.25 13.02 -21.75
CA PRO A 86 5.79 13.42 -23.05
C PRO A 86 7.31 13.27 -23.08
N THR A 87 7.85 12.80 -24.20
CA THR A 87 9.29 12.76 -24.45
C THR A 87 9.63 13.77 -25.54
N GLU A 88 10.87 14.26 -25.59
CA GLU A 88 11.35 15.24 -26.57
C GLU A 88 11.27 14.76 -28.04
N THR A 89 11.04 13.46 -28.25
CA THR A 89 10.90 12.84 -29.57
C THR A 89 9.43 12.54 -29.87
N THR A 90 8.81 13.37 -30.69
CA THR A 90 7.57 13.00 -31.38
C THR A 90 7.93 12.01 -32.50
N PRO A 91 7.41 10.76 -32.49
CA PRO A 91 7.57 9.89 -33.64
C PRO A 91 6.95 10.56 -34.87
N GLN A 92 7.74 10.71 -35.94
CA GLN A 92 7.22 11.13 -37.23
C GLN A 92 6.17 10.11 -37.67
N ALA A 93 4.94 10.59 -37.88
CA ALA A 93 3.83 9.79 -38.41
C ALA A 93 4.07 9.37 -39.86
#